data_AF-A0A8C3XVH6-F1
#
_entry.id   AF-A0A8C3XVH6-F1
#
_cell.length_a   1.000
_cell.length_b   1.000
_cell.length_c   1.000
_cell.angle_alpha   90.00
_cell.angle_beta   90.00
_cell.angle_gamma   90.00
#
_symmetry.space_group_name_H-M   'P 1'
#
loop_
_entity.id
_entity.type
_entity.pdbx_description
1 polymer ?
#
loop_
_entity_poly.entity_id
_entity_poly.type
_entity_poly.pdbx_seq_one_letter_code
_entity_poly.pdbx_strand_id
1 'polypeptide(L)' 'MGSPEDDLIGIPFPDHSSELLSSLNEQRQLGVLCDVTLRCPPAPLLRT' A
#
# COMPACT_ATOMS: atom_id res chain seq x y z
N MET A 1 15.17 -15.24 -31.43
CA MET A 1 14.34 -16.20 -30.68
C MET A 1 13.78 -15.42 -29.52
N GLY A 2 12.48 -15.10 -29.54
CA GLY A 2 11.81 -14.41 -28.44
C GLY A 2 11.84 -15.28 -27.19
N SER A 3 11.96 -14.65 -26.04
CA SER A 3 11.84 -15.32 -24.75
C SER A 3 10.42 -15.85 -24.57
N PRO A 4 10.21 -16.93 -23.81
CA PRO A 4 8.87 -17.50 -23.57
C PRO A 4 7.90 -16.53 -22.88
N GLU A 5 8.40 -15.41 -22.36
CA GLU A 5 7.61 -14.32 -21.81
C GLU A 5 6.98 -13.41 -22.88
N ASP A 6 7.51 -13.39 -24.11
CA ASP A 6 6.97 -12.61 -25.24
C ASP A 6 5.67 -13.22 -25.81
N ASP A 7 5.41 -14.50 -25.54
CA ASP A 7 4.17 -15.20 -25.93
C ASP A 7 3.06 -15.12 -24.85
N LEU A 8 3.35 -14.51 -23.70
CA LEU A 8 2.37 -14.35 -22.62
C LEU A 8 1.56 -13.07 -22.84
N ILE A 9 0.25 -13.22 -22.99
CA ILE A 9 -0.67 -12.08 -23.01
C ILE A 9 -0.80 -11.57 -21.57
N GLY A 10 -0.29 -10.36 -21.30
CA GLY A 10 -0.51 -9.67 -20.03
C GLY A 10 -1.99 -9.27 -19.88
N ILE A 11 -2.68 -9.85 -18.90
CA ILE A 11 -4.05 -9.45 -18.56
C ILE A 11 -3.97 -8.24 -17.62
N PRO A 12 -4.50 -7.07 -18.02
CA PRO A 12 -4.50 -5.92 -17.14
C PRO A 12 -5.54 -6.11 -16.04
N PHE A 13 -5.14 -5.78 -14.81
CA PHE A 13 -6.05 -5.66 -13.67
C PHE A 13 -6.12 -4.18 -13.30
N PRO A 14 -6.93 -3.38 -14.01
CA PRO A 14 -7.19 -2.01 -13.60
C PRO A 14 -7.74 -2.07 -12.17
N ASP A 15 -7.25 -1.19 -11.30
CA ASP A 15 -7.66 -1.04 -9.90
C ASP A 15 -7.08 -2.03 -8.87
N HIS A 16 -6.42 -3.13 -9.27
CA HIS A 16 -5.89 -4.11 -8.31
C HIS A 16 -4.92 -3.49 -7.28
N SER A 17 -4.04 -2.59 -7.71
CA SER A 17 -3.15 -1.87 -6.80
C SER A 17 -3.89 -0.98 -5.82
N SER A 18 -4.99 -0.35 -6.26
CA SER A 18 -5.82 0.54 -5.44
C SER A 18 -6.59 -0.26 -4.39
N GLU A 19 -7.14 -1.41 -4.76
CA GLU A 19 -7.81 -2.35 -3.84
C GLU A 19 -6.86 -2.83 -2.76
N LEU A 20 -5.65 -3.26 -3.15
CA LEU A 20 -4.61 -3.68 -2.20
C LEU A 20 -4.26 -2.55 -1.22
N LEU A 21 -4.06 -1.32 -1.71
CA LEU A 21 -3.77 -0.17 -0.85
C LEU A 21 -4.93 0.16 0.08
N SER A 22 -6.18 0.00 -0.36
CA SER A 22 -7.36 0.15 0.50
C SER A 22 -7.34 -0.85 1.66
N SER A 23 -7.13 -2.14 1.36
CA SER A 23 -7.06 -3.19 2.39
C SER A 23 -5.88 -3.02 3.35
N LEU A 24 -4.70 -2.61 2.86
CA LEU A 24 -3.56 -2.30 3.73
C LEU A 24 -3.86 -1.11 4.66
N ASN A 25 -4.57 -0.11 4.16
CA ASN A 25 -4.98 1.02 4.98
C ASN A 25 -6.01 0.64 6.05
N GLU A 26 -6.96 -0.24 5.75
CA GLU A 26 -7.87 -0.81 6.75
C GLU A 26 -7.10 -1.57 7.85
N GLN A 27 -6.12 -2.39 7.46
CA GLN A 27 -5.25 -3.10 8.41
C GLN A 27 -4.51 -2.11 9.32
N ARG A 28 -3.93 -1.05 8.75
CA ARG A 28 -3.26 0.03 9.49
C ARG A 28 -4.19 0.73 10.49
N GLN A 29 -5.42 1.02 10.08
CA GLN A 29 -6.41 1.68 10.95
C GLN A 29 -6.88 0.77 12.10
N LEU A 30 -6.97 -0.54 11.85
CA LEU A 30 -7.32 -1.54 12.86
C LEU A 30 -6.12 -1.98 13.72
N GLY A 31 -4.90 -1.60 13.35
CA GLY A 31 -3.68 -2.02 14.04
C GLY A 31 -3.37 -3.51 13.88
N VAL A 32 -3.89 -4.16 12.83
CA VAL A 32 -3.65 -5.57 12.54
C VAL A 32 -2.57 -5.70 11.48
N LEU A 33 -1.73 -6.74 11.58
CA LEU A 33 -0.62 -7.01 10.64
C LEU A 33 0.38 -5.86 10.46
N CYS A 34 0.38 -4.87 11.35
CA CYS A 34 1.40 -3.85 11.40
C CYS A 34 2.65 -4.40 12.12
N ASP A 35 3.81 -4.22 11.51
CA ASP A 35 5.12 -4.64 12.01
C ASP A 35 5.95 -3.47 12.59
N VAL A 36 5.58 -2.23 12.25
CA VAL A 36 6.26 -1.00 12.71
C VAL A 36 5.26 -0.03 13.34
N THR A 37 5.68 0.66 14.40
CA THR A 37 4.94 1.77 15.02
C THR A 37 5.78 3.04 14.99
N LEU A 38 5.25 4.09 14.37
CA LEU A 38 5.87 5.42 14.38
C LEU A 38 5.29 6.25 15.53
N ARG A 39 6.16 6.81 16.38
CA ARG A 39 5.76 7.76 17.43
C ARG A 39 6.18 9.16 17.03
N CYS A 40 5.20 10.00 16.72
CA CYS A 40 5.45 11.42 16.56
C CYS A 40 5.33 12.10 17.93
N PRO A 41 6.33 12.86 18.40
CA PRO A 41 6.14 13.71 19.55
C PRO A 41 5.03 14.73 19.26
N PRO A 42 4.32 15.24 20.28
CA PRO A 42 3.28 16.25 20.08
C PRO A 42 3.86 17.42 19.29
N ALA A 43 3.15 17.84 18.25
CA ALA A 43 3.54 19.01 17.48
C ALA A 43 3.73 20.20 18.44
N PRO A 44 4.79 21.01 18.30
CA PRO A 44 4.90 22.23 19.08
C PRO A 44 3.63 23.03 18.82
N LEU A 45 2.89 23.33 19.90
CA LEU A 45 1.67 24.13 19.84
C LEU A 45 2.00 25.39 19.04
N LEU A 46 1.53 25.48 17.79
CA LEU A 46 1.55 26.73 17.06
C LEU A 46 0.71 27.69 17.90
N ARG A 47 1.38 28.58 18.65
CA ARG A 47 0.75 29.72 19.31
C ARG A 47 0.19 30.61 18.20
N THR A 48 -1.07 30.38 17.84
CA THR A 48 -1.91 31.39 17.19
C THR A 48 -2.40 32.38 18.24
#